data_AF-A0A6D2IZ57-F1
#
_entry.id   AF-A0A6D2IZ57-F1
#
_cell.length_a   1.000
_cell.length_b   1.000
_cell.length_c   1.000
_cell.angle_alpha   90.00
_cell.angle_beta   90.00
_cell.angle_gamma   90.00
#
_symmetry.space_group_name_H-M   'P 1'
#
loop_
_entity.id
_entity.type
_entity.pdbx_description
1 polymer ?
#
loop_
_entity_poly.entity_id
_entity_poly.type
_entity_poly.pdbx_seq_one_letter_code
_entity_poly.pdbx_strand_id
1 'polypeptide(L)'
;SRRDDLESLAYTLVFLLRGRLPWQGYQGENKGFLVCKKKMATSPETLCCFCPQPFRQFVEYVVNLKFDEEPDYAKYISLFDGIVGPNPDIRPINTDGALKLIHQVGQKRGRLTMDEEDEQPTKKVRLGMPATQWISVYSAHRPMKQRYHYNVSDQRVEKHIEKGNEDGLFISSVGSCSDLWALIMDAGTGCSAQVYQLSPIFLPKEWIMDQWEKNFYITAVAGANNGSSFVVMSKGTSYLQQSYKVSDSFPFKWINKKWREGFYVTSMATAGSKWGIVMSRGAAFSDQVIELDFLYPSEGIHRRWDNGYRITSVAATLDQAAFVLSVPRRKPVDETQETLRTSSFPSNHVKEKWAKNLYISSMCYGRTVS
;
A
#
# COMPACT_ATOMS: atom_id res chain seq x y z
N SER A 1 17.67 0.81 4.39
CA SER A 1 18.35 1.92 3.67
C SER A 1 19.04 2.78 4.72
N ARG A 2 19.95 3.70 4.31
CA ARG A 2 20.71 4.53 5.27
C ARG A 2 19.81 5.26 6.27
N ARG A 3 18.66 5.78 5.83
CA ARG A 3 17.68 6.43 6.70
C ARG A 3 17.07 5.45 7.72
N ASP A 4 16.77 4.21 7.33
CA ASP A 4 16.09 3.23 8.20
C ASP A 4 17.02 2.80 9.35
N ASP A 5 18.33 2.73 9.08
CA ASP A 5 19.36 2.47 10.08
C ASP A 5 19.48 3.62 11.09
N LEU A 6 19.48 4.88 10.61
CA LEU A 6 19.53 6.06 11.46
C LEU A 6 18.25 6.29 12.28
N GLU A 7 17.07 6.01 11.70
CA GLU A 7 15.80 6.05 12.42
C GLU A 7 15.77 5.00 13.54
N SER A 8 16.25 3.79 13.26
CA SER A 8 16.41 2.72 14.26
C SER A 8 17.40 3.12 15.37
N LEU A 9 18.51 3.79 15.02
CA LEU A 9 19.46 4.34 15.98
C LEU A 9 18.81 5.40 16.86
N ALA A 10 18.07 6.35 16.30
CA ALA A 10 17.38 7.40 17.05
C ALA A 10 16.40 6.81 18.07
N TYR A 11 15.60 5.81 17.68
CA TYR A 11 14.73 5.09 18.61
C TYR A 11 15.49 4.33 19.68
N THR A 12 16.64 3.74 19.34
CA THR A 12 17.49 3.05 20.31
C THR A 12 18.06 4.02 21.34
N LEU A 13 18.53 5.19 20.92
CA LEU A 13 19.04 6.23 21.82
C LEU A 13 17.95 6.72 22.80
N VAL A 14 16.74 6.99 22.29
CA VAL A 14 15.60 7.38 23.15
C VAL A 14 15.23 6.24 24.11
N PHE A 15 15.24 4.98 23.65
CA PHE A 15 14.98 3.82 24.49
C PHE A 15 15.99 3.70 25.63
N LEU A 16 17.29 3.85 25.36
CA LEU A 16 18.34 3.79 26.38
C LEU A 16 18.16 4.88 27.44
N LEU A 17 17.72 6.08 27.05
CA LEU A 17 17.50 7.18 27.98
C LEU A 17 16.20 7.02 28.80
N ARG A 18 15.12 6.55 28.16
CA ARG A 18 13.78 6.49 28.79
C ARG A 18 13.44 5.13 29.39
N GLY A 19 14.22 4.09 29.12
CA GLY A 19 13.96 2.69 29.46
C GLY A 19 12.79 2.04 28.71
N ARG A 20 11.97 2.83 27.99
CA ARG A 20 10.84 2.33 27.20
C ARG A 20 10.49 3.21 26.01
N LEU A 21 9.88 2.62 24.99
CA LEU A 21 9.29 3.30 23.83
C LEU A 21 7.76 3.20 23.86
N PRO A 22 7.02 4.20 23.34
CA PRO A 22 5.54 4.22 23.38
C PRO A 22 4.85 3.05 22.65
N TRP A 23 5.58 2.34 21.80
CA TRP A 23 5.09 1.22 21.00
C TRP A 23 5.55 -0.17 21.49
N GLN A 24 6.07 -0.27 22.72
CA GLN A 24 6.37 -1.56 23.34
C GLN A 24 5.11 -2.19 23.97
N GLY A 25 5.14 -3.52 24.14
CA GLY A 25 4.07 -4.27 24.83
C GLY A 25 2.99 -4.87 23.93
N TYR A 26 2.95 -4.55 22.64
CA TYR A 26 2.00 -5.20 21.71
C TYR A 26 2.35 -6.67 21.46
N GLN A 27 1.32 -7.53 21.44
CA GLN A 27 1.40 -8.98 21.24
C GLN A 27 0.43 -9.44 20.14
N GLY A 28 0.57 -10.68 19.68
CA GLY A 28 -0.31 -11.30 18.68
C GLY A 28 0.09 -11.04 17.22
N GLU A 29 -0.74 -11.52 16.28
CA GLU A 29 -0.44 -11.45 14.84
C GLU A 29 -0.40 -10.00 14.31
N ASN A 30 -1.12 -9.08 14.95
CA ASN A 30 -1.24 -7.67 14.54
C ASN A 30 -0.16 -6.77 15.16
N LYS A 31 0.80 -7.34 15.92
CA LYS A 31 1.83 -6.58 16.63
C LYS A 31 2.57 -5.60 15.72
N GLY A 32 3.02 -6.05 14.54
CA GLY A 32 3.76 -5.20 13.60
C GLY A 32 2.97 -3.98 13.15
N PHE A 33 1.68 -4.17 12.85
CA PHE A 33 0.75 -3.09 12.51
C PHE A 33 0.58 -2.09 13.67
N LEU A 34 0.32 -2.58 14.88
CA LEU A 34 0.12 -1.72 16.06
C LEU A 34 1.37 -0.92 16.40
N VAL A 35 2.55 -1.54 16.31
CA VAL A 35 3.84 -0.86 16.51
C VAL A 35 4.02 0.26 15.49
N CYS A 36 3.81 -0.03 14.20
CA CYS A 36 3.98 0.96 13.15
C CYS A 36 2.97 2.11 13.26
N LYS A 37 1.67 1.79 13.48
CA LYS A 37 0.61 2.77 13.74
C LYS A 37 0.97 3.70 14.90
N LYS A 38 1.48 3.13 16.00
CA LYS A 38 1.87 3.90 17.19
C LYS A 38 3.11 4.76 16.94
N LYS A 39 4.11 4.27 16.20
CA LYS A 39 5.28 5.05 15.76
C LYS A 39 4.85 6.27 14.96
N MET A 40 4.02 6.09 13.93
CA MET A 40 3.54 7.18 13.08
C MET A 40 2.68 8.20 13.83
N ALA A 41 1.90 7.77 14.81
CA ALA A 41 1.10 8.65 15.66
C ALA A 41 1.90 9.37 16.75
N THR A 42 3.18 9.01 16.96
CA THR A 42 4.02 9.60 17.99
C THR A 42 4.95 10.61 17.33
N SER A 43 4.71 11.90 17.56
CA SER A 43 5.58 12.97 17.05
C SER A 43 6.96 12.95 17.74
N PRO A 44 8.01 13.52 17.11
CA PRO A 44 9.32 13.68 17.76
C PRO A 44 9.24 14.40 19.11
N GLU A 45 8.38 15.41 19.23
CA GLU A 45 8.15 16.16 20.47
C GLU A 45 7.56 15.25 21.56
N THR A 46 6.55 14.45 21.21
CA THR A 46 5.91 13.52 22.16
C THR A 46 6.89 12.42 22.58
N LEU A 47 7.65 11.88 21.63
CA LEU A 47 8.66 10.86 21.87
C LEU A 47 9.78 11.37 22.79
N CYS A 48 10.19 12.63 22.60
CA CYS A 48 11.34 13.23 23.26
C CYS A 48 10.97 14.23 24.37
N CYS A 49 9.73 14.24 24.87
CA CYS A 49 9.23 15.26 25.80
C CYS A 49 10.03 15.45 27.10
N PHE A 50 10.83 14.44 27.49
CA PHE A 50 11.74 14.49 28.65
C PHE A 50 13.20 14.20 28.27
N CYS A 51 13.53 14.29 26.98
CA CYS A 51 14.88 14.08 26.48
C CYS A 51 15.56 15.45 26.24
N PRO A 52 16.89 15.53 26.35
CA PRO A 52 17.63 16.72 25.91
C PRO A 52 17.35 17.06 24.45
N GLN A 53 17.39 18.35 24.11
CA GLN A 53 17.06 18.87 22.78
C GLN A 53 17.76 18.15 21.60
N PRO A 54 19.05 17.77 21.67
CA PRO A 54 19.73 17.00 20.62
C PRO A 54 19.03 15.71 20.19
N PHE A 55 18.41 14.98 21.14
CA PHE A 55 17.67 13.75 20.81
C PHE A 55 16.44 14.06 19.95
N ARG A 56 15.71 15.12 20.29
CA ARG A 56 14.54 15.56 19.53
C ARG A 56 14.94 15.99 18.12
N GLN A 57 15.97 16.83 18.00
CA GLN A 57 16.47 17.31 16.71
C GLN A 57 16.99 16.16 15.84
N PHE A 58 17.71 15.21 16.43
CA PHE A 58 18.18 14.04 15.70
C PHE A 58 17.01 13.20 15.17
N VAL A 59 16.00 12.90 16.01
CA VAL A 59 14.77 12.22 15.57
C VAL A 59 14.08 13.00 14.45
N GLU A 60 13.90 14.31 14.60
CA GLU A 60 13.28 15.18 13.59
C GLU A 60 14.04 15.13 12.24
N TYR A 61 15.37 15.11 12.24
CA TYR A 61 16.13 15.02 11.00
C TYR A 61 16.02 13.65 10.34
N VAL A 62 16.17 12.56 11.09
CA VAL A 62 16.20 11.22 10.49
C VAL A 62 14.83 10.78 9.96
N VAL A 63 13.72 11.14 10.63
CA VAL A 63 12.37 10.77 10.16
C VAL A 63 11.94 11.53 8.90
N ASN A 64 12.63 12.64 8.58
CA ASN A 64 12.35 13.45 7.40
C ASN A 64 13.32 13.18 6.23
N LEU A 65 14.29 12.27 6.39
CA LEU A 65 15.19 11.87 5.31
C LEU A 65 14.43 11.17 4.17
N LYS A 66 14.70 11.58 2.93
CA LYS A 66 14.23 10.84 1.76
C LYS A 66 14.92 9.49 1.64
N PHE A 67 14.35 8.59 0.84
CA PHE A 67 14.84 7.22 0.72
C PHE A 67 16.28 7.15 0.20
N ASP A 68 16.62 7.97 -0.80
CA ASP A 68 17.90 8.04 -1.49
C ASP A 68 18.82 9.17 -0.97
N GLU A 69 18.31 10.05 -0.11
CA GLU A 69 19.05 11.16 0.48
C GLU A 69 20.28 10.67 1.26
N GLU A 70 21.38 11.38 1.09
CA GLU A 70 22.61 11.14 1.83
C GLU A 70 22.52 11.83 3.20
N PRO A 71 22.63 11.09 4.32
CA PRO A 71 22.52 11.70 5.64
C PRO A 71 23.70 12.62 5.96
N ASP A 72 23.42 13.78 6.56
CA ASP A 72 24.45 14.68 7.07
C ASP A 72 24.97 14.19 8.43
N TYR A 73 25.83 13.17 8.38
CA TYR A 73 26.39 12.53 9.57
C TYR A 73 27.15 13.51 10.46
N ALA A 74 27.88 14.46 9.87
CA ALA A 74 28.67 15.44 10.62
C ALA A 74 27.76 16.34 11.47
N LYS A 75 26.69 16.86 10.86
CA LYS A 75 25.67 17.65 11.58
C LYS A 75 24.97 16.84 12.67
N TYR A 76 24.65 15.57 12.42
CA TYR A 76 23.96 14.73 13.41
C TYR A 76 24.84 14.45 14.62
N ILE A 77 26.14 14.24 14.41
CA ILE A 77 27.12 14.07 15.49
C ILE A 77 27.23 15.36 16.31
N SER A 78 27.36 16.52 15.64
CA SER A 78 27.56 17.81 16.33
C SER A 78 26.40 18.23 17.21
N LEU A 79 25.19 17.69 17.00
CA LEU A 79 24.05 17.91 17.90
C LEU A 79 24.37 17.49 19.35
N PHE A 80 25.16 16.43 19.53
CA PHE A 80 25.40 15.82 20.83
C PHE A 80 26.64 16.38 21.55
N ASP A 81 27.46 17.19 20.89
CA ASP A 81 28.72 17.71 21.45
C ASP A 81 28.52 18.41 22.81
N GLY A 82 27.42 19.18 22.94
CA GLY A 82 27.08 19.87 24.18
C GLY A 82 26.72 18.96 25.36
N ILE A 83 26.32 17.70 25.12
CA ILE A 83 25.92 16.75 26.16
C ILE A 83 27.05 15.78 26.50
N VAL A 84 27.83 15.35 25.49
CA VAL A 84 28.92 14.38 25.70
C VAL A 84 30.19 15.08 26.24
N GLY A 85 30.23 16.41 26.21
CA GLY A 85 31.32 17.23 26.72
C GLY A 85 32.57 17.21 25.82
N PRO A 86 33.39 18.28 25.87
CA PRO A 86 34.52 18.45 24.96
C PRO A 86 35.69 17.51 25.23
N ASN A 87 35.78 16.92 26.43
CA ASN A 87 36.90 16.07 26.81
C ASN A 87 36.55 14.58 26.73
N PRO A 88 37.03 13.84 25.71
CA PRO A 88 36.80 12.40 25.58
C PRO A 88 37.40 11.59 26.74
N ASP A 89 38.43 12.09 27.42
CA ASP A 89 39.14 11.39 28.51
C ASP A 89 38.33 11.31 29.81
N ILE A 90 37.30 12.16 29.98
CA ILE A 90 36.43 12.19 31.17
C ILE A 90 35.17 11.35 30.93
N ARG A 91 34.98 10.81 29.73
CA ARG A 91 33.82 9.98 29.42
C ARG A 91 33.96 8.65 30.15
N PRO A 92 32.91 8.16 30.84
CA PRO A 92 32.98 6.91 31.62
C PRO A 92 33.17 5.64 30.78
N ILE A 93 33.26 5.75 29.44
CA ILE A 93 33.40 4.66 28.49
C ILE A 93 34.52 5.01 27.52
N ASN A 94 35.51 4.12 27.35
CA ASN A 94 36.55 4.27 26.33
C ASN A 94 35.91 4.20 24.94
N THR A 95 36.07 5.27 24.16
CA THR A 95 35.52 5.39 22.79
C THR A 95 36.60 5.40 21.70
N ASP A 96 37.85 5.07 22.03
CA ASP A 96 39.01 5.13 21.12
C ASP A 96 38.83 4.27 19.87
N GLY A 97 38.13 3.12 20.01
CA GLY A 97 37.78 2.26 18.88
C GLY A 97 36.76 2.89 17.92
N ALA A 98 35.82 3.70 18.44
CA ALA A 98 34.83 4.41 17.63
C ALA A 98 35.44 5.66 16.96
N LEU A 99 36.34 6.37 17.64
CA LEU A 99 37.07 7.53 17.09
C LEU A 99 37.91 7.14 15.86
N LYS A 100 38.56 5.96 15.89
CA LYS A 100 39.29 5.42 14.74
C LYS A 100 38.41 5.16 13.51
N LEU A 101 37.13 4.81 13.71
CA LEU A 101 36.16 4.59 12.64
C LEU A 101 35.66 5.92 12.03
N ILE A 102 35.46 6.97 12.84
CA ILE A 102 35.02 8.29 12.36
C ILE A 102 36.01 8.85 11.30
N HIS A 103 37.31 8.67 11.53
CA HIS A 103 38.35 9.05 10.56
C HIS A 103 38.35 8.23 9.27
N GLN A 104 37.79 7.01 9.28
CA GLN A 104 37.73 6.13 8.10
C GLN A 104 36.45 6.32 7.28
N VAL A 105 35.33 6.68 7.90
CA VAL A 105 34.04 6.85 7.22
C VAL A 105 34.05 8.05 6.26
N GLY A 106 34.84 9.09 6.53
CA GLY A 106 35.00 10.26 5.64
C GLY A 106 35.91 10.06 4.43
N GLN A 107 36.63 8.93 4.32
CA GLN A 107 37.69 8.76 3.31
C GLN A 107 37.30 7.92 2.08
N LYS A 108 36.07 7.37 2.00
CA LYS A 108 35.61 6.62 0.82
C LYS A 108 34.46 7.30 0.07
N ARG A 109 34.75 8.48 -0.51
CA ARG A 109 34.52 8.90 -1.91
C ARG A 109 34.70 10.42 -2.03
N GLY A 110 35.76 10.84 -2.71
CA GLY A 110 36.02 12.27 -3.05
C GLY A 110 34.95 12.83 -4.01
N ARG A 111 34.85 14.14 -4.24
CA ARG A 111 35.81 15.24 -4.08
C ARG A 111 35.03 16.58 -4.09
N LEU A 112 35.53 17.57 -3.36
CA LEU A 112 35.04 18.95 -3.26
C LEU A 112 35.21 19.74 -4.58
N THR A 113 34.22 20.57 -4.90
CA THR A 113 34.42 21.98 -5.27
C THR A 113 33.29 22.81 -4.63
N MET A 114 33.69 23.85 -3.89
CA MET A 114 32.83 24.95 -3.48
C MET A 114 32.33 25.68 -4.73
N ASP A 115 31.04 25.98 -4.76
CA ASP A 115 30.52 27.24 -5.31
C ASP A 115 29.46 27.75 -4.34
N GLU A 116 29.58 29.03 -4.02
CA GLU A 116 28.66 29.81 -3.20
C GLU A 116 27.37 30.10 -3.99
N GLU A 117 26.28 30.28 -3.23
CA GLU A 117 25.00 30.89 -3.64
C GLU A 117 24.13 30.14 -4.67
N ASP A 118 23.13 29.42 -4.15
CA ASP A 118 21.73 29.72 -4.47
C ASP A 118 20.81 29.10 -3.41
N GLU A 119 20.08 29.94 -2.68
CA GLU A 119 18.95 29.54 -1.83
C GLU A 119 17.83 28.98 -2.73
N GLN A 120 17.94 27.71 -3.14
CA GLN A 120 16.78 27.01 -3.64
C GLN A 120 15.94 26.54 -2.46
N PRO A 121 14.63 26.84 -2.44
CA PRO A 121 13.77 26.38 -1.36
C PRO A 121 13.79 24.86 -1.38
N THR A 122 14.38 24.27 -0.35
CA THR A 122 14.23 22.85 -0.07
C THR A 122 12.73 22.58 -0.10
N LYS A 123 12.26 21.90 -1.15
CA LYS A 123 10.89 21.41 -1.21
C LYS A 123 10.75 20.48 -0.02
N LYS A 124 10.30 21.03 1.10
CA LYS A 124 9.74 20.28 2.22
C LYS A 124 8.71 19.40 1.58
N VAL A 125 9.00 18.10 1.50
CA VAL A 125 7.98 17.12 1.16
C VAL A 125 7.00 17.23 2.32
N ARG A 126 5.92 17.97 2.12
CA ARG A 126 4.78 17.94 3.01
C ARG A 126 4.38 16.47 3.08
N LEU A 127 4.58 15.85 4.24
CA LEU A 127 3.89 14.62 4.59
C LEU A 127 2.40 14.96 4.42
N GLY A 128 1.81 14.53 3.29
CA GLY A 128 0.46 14.91 2.93
C GLY A 128 -0.49 14.56 4.07
N MET A 129 -1.46 15.43 4.34
CA MET A 129 -2.36 15.15 5.45
C MET A 129 -3.11 13.83 5.17
N PRO A 130 -3.26 12.98 6.21
CA PRO A 130 -4.23 11.89 6.25
C PRO A 130 -5.50 12.16 5.43
N ALA A 131 -5.66 11.50 4.28
CA ALA A 131 -6.85 11.65 3.44
C ALA A 131 -7.50 10.29 3.11
N THR A 132 -8.79 10.32 2.81
CA THR A 132 -9.50 9.19 2.22
C THR A 132 -9.94 9.58 0.81
N GLN A 133 -9.53 8.78 -0.17
CA GLN A 133 -9.71 9.08 -1.58
C GLN A 133 -10.00 7.78 -2.34
N TRP A 134 -10.62 7.93 -3.50
CA TRP A 134 -10.66 6.88 -4.51
C TRP A 134 -9.25 6.66 -5.04
N ILE A 135 -8.83 5.40 -5.05
CA ILE A 135 -7.63 4.93 -5.71
C ILE A 135 -8.09 4.17 -6.94
N SER A 136 -7.76 4.68 -8.11
CA SER A 136 -8.10 4.05 -9.39
C SER A 136 -6.83 3.69 -10.14
N VAL A 137 -6.79 2.46 -10.63
CA VAL A 137 -5.69 1.92 -11.45
C VAL A 137 -6.20 1.79 -12.87
N TYR A 138 -5.52 2.43 -13.80
CA TYR A 138 -5.79 2.36 -15.23
C TYR A 138 -4.71 1.56 -15.91
N SER A 139 -5.09 0.58 -16.71
CA SER A 139 -4.17 -0.23 -17.49
C SER A 139 -4.47 -0.07 -18.97
N ALA A 140 -3.42 -0.06 -19.80
CA ALA A 140 -3.57 -0.05 -21.24
C ALA A 140 -4.22 -1.35 -21.72
N HIS A 141 -5.14 -1.21 -22.66
CA HIS A 141 -5.81 -2.35 -23.26
C HIS A 141 -6.12 -2.07 -24.72
N ARG A 142 -6.31 -3.13 -25.52
CA ARG A 142 -6.89 -2.96 -26.85
C ARG A 142 -8.24 -2.26 -26.73
N PRO A 143 -8.63 -1.40 -27.69
CA PRO A 143 -9.89 -0.68 -27.62
C PRO A 143 -11.06 -1.60 -27.26
N MET A 144 -11.71 -1.31 -26.14
CA MET A 144 -12.83 -2.07 -25.61
C MET A 144 -13.92 -1.16 -25.06
N LYS A 145 -15.15 -1.67 -25.02
CA LYS A 145 -16.27 -0.99 -24.36
C LYS A 145 -16.15 -1.22 -22.86
N GLN A 146 -16.10 -0.13 -22.09
CA GLN A 146 -16.15 -0.13 -20.63
C GLN A 146 -17.26 0.83 -20.18
N ARG A 147 -17.96 0.45 -19.11
CA ARG A 147 -19.03 1.21 -18.48
C ARG A 147 -18.76 1.25 -16.98
N TYR A 148 -19.05 2.40 -16.37
CA TYR A 148 -18.96 2.56 -14.93
C TYR A 148 -20.30 3.04 -14.37
N HIS A 149 -20.61 2.57 -13.17
CA HIS A 149 -21.67 3.09 -12.31
C HIS A 149 -21.08 3.36 -10.94
N TYR A 150 -21.44 4.47 -10.30
CA TYR A 150 -20.94 4.84 -8.98
C TYR A 150 -22.08 5.45 -8.17
N ASN A 151 -21.91 5.50 -6.85
CA ASN A 151 -22.97 5.90 -5.92
C ASN A 151 -24.23 5.03 -6.07
N VAL A 152 -24.05 3.74 -6.34
CA VAL A 152 -25.15 2.79 -6.55
C VAL A 152 -25.56 2.19 -5.21
N SER A 153 -26.85 2.28 -4.87
CA SER A 153 -27.42 1.59 -3.71
C SER A 153 -27.79 0.15 -4.06
N ASP A 154 -27.88 -0.72 -3.04
CA ASP A 154 -28.20 -2.16 -3.19
C ASP A 154 -29.38 -2.43 -4.14
N GLN A 155 -30.47 -1.68 -3.99
CA GLN A 155 -31.70 -1.84 -4.79
C GLN A 155 -31.52 -1.55 -6.29
N ARG A 156 -30.46 -0.83 -6.67
CA ARG A 156 -30.19 -0.43 -8.06
C ARG A 156 -29.09 -1.25 -8.72
N VAL A 157 -28.33 -2.03 -7.95
CA VAL A 157 -27.21 -2.83 -8.45
C VAL A 157 -27.66 -3.77 -9.57
N GLU A 158 -28.73 -4.55 -9.32
CA GLU A 158 -29.26 -5.52 -10.27
C GLU A 158 -29.63 -4.90 -11.63
N LYS A 159 -30.40 -3.80 -11.62
CA LYS A 159 -30.81 -3.09 -12.83
C LYS A 159 -29.62 -2.60 -13.67
N HIS A 160 -28.54 -2.17 -13.03
CA HIS A 160 -27.32 -1.74 -13.73
C HIS A 160 -26.57 -2.93 -14.35
N ILE A 161 -26.54 -4.06 -13.65
CA ILE A 161 -25.88 -5.28 -14.13
C ILE A 161 -26.64 -5.89 -15.30
N GLU A 162 -27.97 -6.01 -15.22
CA GLU A 162 -28.81 -6.51 -16.31
C GLU A 162 -28.59 -5.74 -17.61
N LYS A 163 -28.67 -4.40 -17.52
CA LYS A 163 -28.41 -3.52 -18.67
C LYS A 163 -26.97 -3.64 -19.19
N GLY A 164 -26.00 -3.91 -18.33
CA GLY A 164 -24.62 -4.17 -18.73
C GLY A 164 -24.48 -5.50 -19.47
N ASN A 165 -25.12 -6.55 -18.96
CA ASN A 165 -25.10 -7.89 -19.55
C ASN A 165 -25.78 -7.92 -20.93
N GLU A 166 -26.90 -7.22 -21.10
CA GLU A 166 -27.57 -7.02 -22.41
C GLU A 166 -26.62 -6.40 -23.46
N ASP A 167 -25.72 -5.54 -22.98
CA ASP A 167 -24.72 -4.84 -23.78
C ASP A 167 -23.41 -5.65 -23.98
N GLY A 168 -23.35 -6.89 -23.49
CA GLY A 168 -22.17 -7.77 -23.53
C GLY A 168 -21.04 -7.33 -22.58
N LEU A 169 -21.36 -6.58 -21.53
CA LEU A 169 -20.39 -6.10 -20.54
C LEU A 169 -20.51 -6.92 -19.26
N PHE A 170 -19.38 -7.36 -18.73
CA PHE A 170 -19.29 -8.12 -17.49
C PHE A 170 -18.56 -7.31 -16.42
N ILE A 171 -18.88 -7.53 -15.15
CA ILE A 171 -18.23 -6.83 -14.03
C ILE A 171 -16.77 -7.27 -13.96
N SER A 172 -15.85 -6.30 -14.03
CA SER A 172 -14.40 -6.53 -13.98
C SER A 172 -13.78 -6.06 -12.67
N SER A 173 -14.31 -4.99 -12.08
CA SER A 173 -13.85 -4.48 -10.79
C SER A 173 -15.02 -3.84 -10.05
N VAL A 174 -14.99 -3.95 -8.72
CA VAL A 174 -15.96 -3.32 -7.83
C VAL A 174 -15.23 -2.56 -6.74
N GLY A 175 -15.84 -1.48 -6.26
CA GLY A 175 -15.38 -0.70 -5.12
C GLY A 175 -16.57 -0.25 -4.29
N SER A 176 -16.31 0.20 -3.07
CA SER A 176 -17.32 0.79 -2.21
C SER A 176 -16.78 2.03 -1.53
N CYS A 177 -17.63 3.03 -1.35
CA CYS A 177 -17.36 4.20 -0.52
C CYS A 177 -18.56 4.41 0.40
N SER A 178 -18.30 4.40 1.71
CA SER A 178 -19.34 4.31 2.74
C SER A 178 -20.15 3.01 2.55
N ASP A 179 -21.38 3.11 2.04
CA ASP A 179 -22.27 1.98 1.77
C ASP A 179 -22.83 2.04 0.35
N LEU A 180 -22.14 2.72 -0.56
CA LEU A 180 -22.50 2.84 -1.97
C LEU A 180 -21.46 2.17 -2.86
N TRP A 181 -21.94 1.45 -3.87
CA TRP A 181 -21.11 0.67 -4.77
C TRP A 181 -20.65 1.48 -5.97
N ALA A 182 -19.42 1.18 -6.40
CA ALA A 182 -18.90 1.50 -7.71
C ALA A 182 -18.69 0.19 -8.48
N LEU A 183 -19.26 0.12 -9.68
CA LEU A 183 -19.23 -1.02 -10.57
C LEU A 183 -18.50 -0.63 -11.85
N ILE A 184 -17.46 -1.38 -12.21
CA ILE A 184 -16.82 -1.32 -13.52
C ILE A 184 -17.20 -2.57 -14.29
N MET A 185 -17.71 -2.36 -15.50
CA MET A 185 -18.10 -3.44 -16.41
C MET A 185 -17.41 -3.23 -17.76
N ASP A 186 -16.82 -4.27 -18.32
CA ASP A 186 -16.18 -4.19 -19.65
C ASP A 186 -16.35 -5.48 -20.46
N ALA A 187 -16.12 -5.36 -21.76
CA ALA A 187 -16.14 -6.46 -22.72
C ALA A 187 -14.84 -7.29 -22.71
N GLY A 188 -13.82 -6.88 -21.93
CA GLY A 188 -12.48 -7.47 -21.95
C GLY A 188 -12.24 -8.59 -20.93
N THR A 189 -13.21 -8.87 -20.06
CA THR A 189 -13.05 -9.83 -18.95
C THR A 189 -12.72 -11.27 -19.37
N GLY A 190 -13.12 -11.67 -20.59
CA GLY A 190 -13.03 -13.07 -21.04
C GLY A 190 -13.94 -14.04 -20.29
N CYS A 191 -14.87 -13.53 -19.46
CA CYS A 191 -15.79 -14.35 -18.68
C CYS A 191 -16.94 -14.87 -19.56
N SER A 192 -17.36 -16.11 -19.33
CA SER A 192 -18.50 -16.72 -20.04
C SER A 192 -19.82 -16.61 -19.28
N ALA A 193 -19.78 -16.53 -17.95
CA ALA A 193 -20.93 -16.29 -17.10
C ALA A 193 -20.48 -15.64 -15.79
N GLN A 194 -21.37 -14.87 -15.17
CA GLN A 194 -21.14 -14.26 -13.86
C GLN A 194 -22.34 -14.45 -12.94
N VAL A 195 -22.06 -14.62 -11.66
CA VAL A 195 -23.02 -14.59 -10.56
C VAL A 195 -22.51 -13.62 -9.51
N TYR A 196 -23.42 -12.98 -8.79
CA TYR A 196 -23.06 -12.03 -7.76
C TYR A 196 -23.96 -12.19 -6.53
N GLN A 197 -23.45 -11.74 -5.39
CA GLN A 197 -24.20 -11.70 -4.15
C GLN A 197 -23.91 -10.40 -3.41
N LEU A 198 -24.97 -9.65 -3.11
CA LEU A 198 -24.97 -8.65 -2.05
C LEU A 198 -25.29 -9.37 -0.73
N SER A 199 -24.38 -9.27 0.23
CA SER A 199 -24.53 -9.92 1.53
C SER A 199 -24.26 -8.94 2.66
N PRO A 200 -25.05 -8.94 3.75
CA PRO A 200 -24.73 -8.16 4.95
C PRO A 200 -23.47 -8.67 5.67
N ILE A 201 -22.95 -9.83 5.28
CA ILE A 201 -21.76 -10.44 5.85
C ILE A 201 -20.60 -10.28 4.86
N PHE A 202 -19.44 -9.85 5.35
CA PHE A 202 -18.24 -9.75 4.55
C PHE A 202 -17.73 -11.14 4.12
N LEU A 203 -17.78 -11.43 2.81
CA LEU A 203 -17.42 -12.72 2.20
C LEU A 203 -18.25 -13.91 2.74
N PRO A 204 -19.52 -14.07 2.29
CA PRO A 204 -20.43 -15.11 2.78
C PRO A 204 -19.95 -16.51 2.40
N LYS A 205 -19.51 -17.28 3.41
CA LYS A 205 -18.84 -18.57 3.22
C LYS A 205 -19.69 -19.61 2.49
N GLU A 206 -20.93 -19.80 2.92
CA GLU A 206 -21.82 -20.84 2.37
C GLU A 206 -22.08 -20.59 0.88
N TRP A 207 -22.49 -19.37 0.52
CA TRP A 207 -22.73 -19.01 -0.87
C TRP A 207 -21.46 -19.17 -1.74
N ILE A 208 -20.29 -18.74 -1.25
CA ILE A 208 -19.03 -18.90 -2.00
C ILE A 208 -18.71 -20.38 -2.25
N MET A 209 -18.91 -21.24 -1.25
CA MET A 209 -18.68 -22.69 -1.37
C MET A 209 -19.61 -23.31 -2.43
N ASP A 210 -20.91 -22.99 -2.38
CA ASP A 210 -21.88 -23.46 -3.37
C ASP A 210 -21.54 -23.04 -4.80
N GLN A 211 -20.99 -21.83 -4.96
CA GLN A 211 -20.58 -21.34 -6.28
C GLN A 211 -19.27 -21.97 -6.75
N TRP A 212 -18.32 -22.27 -5.86
CA TRP A 212 -17.11 -23.01 -6.20
C TRP A 212 -17.44 -24.42 -6.71
N GLU A 213 -18.41 -25.13 -6.11
CA GLU A 213 -18.88 -26.43 -6.60
C GLU A 213 -19.45 -26.35 -8.03
N LYS A 214 -20.00 -25.20 -8.40
CA LYS A 214 -20.53 -24.91 -9.73
C LYS A 214 -19.46 -24.39 -10.70
N ASN A 215 -18.18 -24.40 -10.32
CA ASN A 215 -17.03 -23.88 -11.07
C ASN A 215 -17.06 -22.37 -11.34
N PHE A 216 -17.73 -21.59 -10.49
CA PHE A 216 -17.54 -20.14 -10.47
C PHE A 216 -16.39 -19.79 -9.53
N TYR A 217 -15.55 -18.82 -9.89
CA TYR A 217 -14.46 -18.34 -9.04
C TYR A 217 -14.60 -16.86 -8.76
N ILE A 218 -14.21 -16.40 -7.56
CA ILE A 218 -14.24 -14.97 -7.21
C ILE A 218 -13.31 -14.20 -8.14
N THR A 219 -13.86 -13.21 -8.84
CA THR A 219 -13.15 -12.34 -9.78
C THR A 219 -13.08 -10.91 -9.30
N ALA A 220 -14.13 -10.43 -8.62
CA ALA A 220 -14.16 -9.11 -8.02
C ALA A 220 -14.88 -9.14 -6.67
N VAL A 221 -14.36 -8.40 -5.70
CA VAL A 221 -14.98 -8.26 -4.37
C VAL A 221 -14.79 -6.83 -3.89
N ALA A 222 -15.82 -6.29 -3.24
CA ALA A 222 -15.76 -5.06 -2.47
C ALA A 222 -16.52 -5.25 -1.16
N GLY A 223 -16.06 -4.58 -0.10
CA GLY A 223 -16.79 -4.49 1.16
C GLY A 223 -17.16 -3.05 1.46
N ALA A 224 -18.28 -2.86 2.16
CA ALA A 224 -18.74 -1.57 2.63
C ALA A 224 -18.36 -1.34 4.10
N ASN A 225 -18.54 -0.11 4.57
CA ASN A 225 -18.22 0.27 5.95
C ASN A 225 -19.16 -0.39 6.97
N ASN A 226 -20.41 -0.65 6.60
CA ASN A 226 -21.38 -1.37 7.42
C ASN A 226 -21.08 -2.88 7.57
N GLY A 227 -20.00 -3.40 6.96
CA GLY A 227 -19.62 -4.81 7.03
C GLY A 227 -20.23 -5.69 5.93
N SER A 228 -21.10 -5.14 5.08
CA SER A 228 -21.63 -5.84 3.92
C SER A 228 -20.55 -6.04 2.85
N SER A 229 -20.78 -7.01 1.96
CA SER A 229 -19.93 -7.24 0.79
C SER A 229 -20.73 -7.45 -0.48
N PHE A 230 -20.11 -7.05 -1.57
CA PHE A 230 -20.51 -7.38 -2.91
C PHE A 230 -19.46 -8.31 -3.51
N VAL A 231 -19.84 -9.56 -3.73
CA VAL A 231 -18.96 -10.60 -4.26
C VAL A 231 -19.43 -10.98 -5.66
N VAL A 232 -18.51 -10.94 -6.62
CA VAL A 232 -18.74 -11.38 -8.00
C VAL A 232 -17.88 -12.62 -8.26
N MET A 233 -18.52 -13.68 -8.75
CA MET A 233 -17.86 -14.89 -9.18
C MET A 233 -18.15 -15.16 -10.66
N SER A 234 -17.17 -15.67 -11.39
CA SER A 234 -17.25 -15.83 -12.84
C SER A 234 -16.75 -17.18 -13.32
N LYS A 235 -17.27 -17.60 -14.48
CA LYS A 235 -16.80 -18.73 -15.29
C LYS A 235 -15.96 -18.24 -16.47
N GLY A 236 -15.13 -19.13 -17.01
CA GLY A 236 -14.22 -18.80 -18.11
C GLY A 236 -12.90 -18.18 -17.66
N THR A 237 -12.63 -18.15 -16.35
CA THR A 237 -11.34 -17.74 -15.81
C THR A 237 -10.29 -18.83 -16.04
N SER A 238 -9.00 -18.47 -15.96
CA SER A 238 -7.90 -19.45 -15.98
C SER A 238 -7.65 -20.10 -14.61
N TYR A 239 -8.53 -19.85 -13.63
CA TYR A 239 -8.33 -20.31 -12.26
C TYR A 239 -8.69 -21.78 -12.12
N LEU A 240 -7.85 -22.51 -11.41
CA LEU A 240 -8.01 -23.95 -11.17
C LEU A 240 -8.51 -24.21 -9.75
N GLN A 241 -7.95 -23.48 -8.79
CA GLN A 241 -8.28 -23.62 -7.38
C GLN A 241 -8.21 -22.25 -6.71
N GLN A 242 -9.10 -21.97 -5.78
CA GLN A 242 -9.14 -20.71 -5.07
C GLN A 242 -9.21 -20.94 -3.56
N SER A 243 -8.65 -20.00 -2.80
CA SER A 243 -8.79 -19.94 -1.36
C SER A 243 -8.87 -18.47 -0.95
N TYR A 244 -9.65 -18.16 0.08
CA TYR A 244 -9.71 -16.81 0.62
C TYR A 244 -9.50 -16.83 2.13
N LYS A 245 -9.10 -15.67 2.67
CA LYS A 245 -8.97 -15.44 4.10
C LYS A 245 -9.55 -14.08 4.46
N VAL A 246 -10.37 -14.06 5.51
CA VAL A 246 -10.81 -12.85 6.19
C VAL A 246 -10.00 -12.70 7.49
N SER A 247 -9.50 -11.50 7.75
CA SER A 247 -8.70 -11.23 8.95
C SER A 247 -8.80 -9.76 9.37
N ASP A 248 -8.69 -9.49 10.67
CA ASP A 248 -8.65 -8.12 11.21
C ASP A 248 -7.30 -7.40 10.99
N SER A 249 -6.32 -8.09 10.40
CA SER A 249 -5.07 -7.49 9.92
C SER A 249 -4.67 -8.07 8.58
N PHE A 250 -3.72 -7.40 7.93
CA PHE A 250 -3.21 -7.86 6.65
C PHE A 250 -2.46 -9.21 6.81
N PRO A 251 -2.94 -10.30 6.20
CA PRO A 251 -2.52 -11.65 6.57
C PRO A 251 -1.24 -12.12 5.86
N PHE A 252 -0.14 -11.37 5.97
CA PHE A 252 1.13 -11.65 5.27
C PHE A 252 1.65 -13.09 5.43
N LYS A 253 1.60 -13.64 6.65
CA LYS A 253 2.07 -15.02 6.90
C LYS A 253 1.31 -16.06 6.07
N TRP A 254 -0.01 -15.86 5.94
CA TRP A 254 -0.86 -16.77 5.16
C TRP A 254 -0.58 -16.62 3.67
N ILE A 255 -0.43 -15.39 3.17
CA ILE A 255 -0.09 -15.12 1.78
C ILE A 255 1.27 -15.77 1.42
N ASN A 256 2.30 -15.59 2.25
CA ASN A 256 3.62 -16.20 2.03
C ASN A 256 3.58 -17.74 2.04
N LYS A 257 2.69 -18.34 2.84
CA LYS A 257 2.45 -19.79 2.78
C LYS A 257 1.81 -20.17 1.44
N LYS A 258 0.80 -19.42 1.00
CA LYS A 258 0.05 -19.68 -0.23
C LYS A 258 0.86 -19.44 -1.52
N TRP A 259 1.75 -18.45 -1.55
CA TRP A 259 2.70 -18.27 -2.65
C TRP A 259 3.59 -19.50 -2.85
N ARG A 260 4.08 -20.12 -1.76
CA ARG A 260 4.87 -21.37 -1.82
C ARG A 260 4.04 -22.56 -2.32
N GLU A 261 2.72 -22.52 -2.15
CA GLU A 261 1.78 -23.52 -2.67
C GLU A 261 1.36 -23.23 -4.14
N GLY A 262 1.88 -22.16 -4.76
CA GLY A 262 1.58 -21.78 -6.15
C GLY A 262 0.28 -21.00 -6.33
N PHE A 263 -0.28 -20.45 -5.26
CA PHE A 263 -1.41 -19.52 -5.32
C PHE A 263 -0.91 -18.09 -5.41
N TYR A 264 -1.59 -17.24 -6.16
CA TYR A 264 -1.31 -15.80 -6.24
C TYR A 264 -2.54 -15.00 -5.82
N VAL A 265 -2.35 -13.83 -5.22
CA VAL A 265 -3.46 -12.92 -4.90
C VAL A 265 -4.09 -12.45 -6.20
N THR A 266 -5.40 -12.67 -6.35
CA THR A 266 -6.16 -12.29 -7.55
C THR A 266 -7.21 -11.23 -7.26
N SER A 267 -7.66 -11.10 -6.01
CA SER A 267 -8.58 -10.06 -5.61
C SER A 267 -8.40 -9.74 -4.12
N MET A 268 -8.61 -8.49 -3.76
CA MET A 268 -8.56 -8.01 -2.38
C MET A 268 -9.72 -7.06 -2.16
N ALA A 269 -10.26 -7.09 -0.95
CA ALA A 269 -11.26 -6.14 -0.49
C ALA A 269 -11.09 -5.87 1.00
N THR A 270 -11.73 -4.80 1.45
CA THR A 270 -11.84 -4.44 2.85
C THR A 270 -13.29 -4.18 3.21
N ALA A 271 -13.65 -4.45 4.45
CA ALA A 271 -14.91 -4.01 5.05
C ALA A 271 -14.62 -3.50 6.46
N GLY A 272 -14.74 -2.18 6.65
CA GLY A 272 -14.22 -1.52 7.85
C GLY A 272 -12.71 -1.77 8.01
N SER A 273 -12.32 -2.43 9.11
CA SER A 273 -10.93 -2.81 9.38
C SER A 273 -10.54 -4.21 8.91
N LYS A 274 -11.49 -5.01 8.41
CA LYS A 274 -11.24 -6.40 7.98
C LYS A 274 -10.68 -6.42 6.58
N TRP A 275 -9.71 -7.31 6.36
CA TRP A 275 -9.13 -7.63 5.07
C TRP A 275 -9.70 -8.94 4.54
N GLY A 276 -10.14 -8.93 3.28
CA GLY A 276 -10.51 -10.12 2.53
C GLY A 276 -9.50 -10.32 1.41
N ILE A 277 -8.70 -11.38 1.49
CA ILE A 277 -7.70 -11.71 0.48
C ILE A 277 -8.13 -12.98 -0.24
N VAL A 278 -8.24 -12.90 -1.56
CA VAL A 278 -8.56 -14.03 -2.44
C VAL A 278 -7.31 -14.40 -3.21
N MET A 279 -6.91 -15.66 -3.10
CA MET A 279 -5.77 -16.22 -3.83
C MET A 279 -6.19 -17.38 -4.71
N SER A 280 -5.70 -17.40 -5.95
CA SER A 280 -6.06 -18.40 -6.95
C SER A 280 -4.81 -19.04 -7.56
N ARG A 281 -4.88 -20.35 -7.80
CA ARG A 281 -3.93 -21.12 -8.59
C ARG A 281 -4.36 -21.13 -10.05
N GLY A 282 -3.40 -21.10 -10.97
CA GLY A 282 -3.68 -20.90 -12.41
C GLY A 282 -3.83 -19.43 -12.79
N ALA A 283 -3.62 -18.51 -11.83
CA ALA A 283 -3.37 -17.11 -12.15
C ALA A 283 -2.11 -17.02 -13.03
N ALA A 284 -2.19 -16.31 -14.15
CA ALA A 284 -1.14 -16.23 -15.17
C ALA A 284 0.03 -15.32 -14.74
N PHE A 285 0.48 -15.44 -13.50
CA PHE A 285 1.59 -14.67 -12.93
C PHE A 285 2.83 -15.56 -12.71
N SER A 286 4.01 -14.99 -12.92
CA SER A 286 5.29 -15.63 -12.60
C SER A 286 5.76 -15.24 -11.22
N ASP A 287 5.57 -13.98 -10.85
CA ASP A 287 5.99 -13.42 -9.57
C ASP A 287 4.99 -12.39 -9.04
N GLN A 288 4.98 -12.15 -7.74
CA GLN A 288 4.08 -11.21 -7.09
C GLN A 288 4.67 -10.66 -5.79
N VAL A 289 4.46 -9.36 -5.57
CA VAL A 289 4.86 -8.63 -4.37
C VAL A 289 3.69 -7.81 -3.84
N ILE A 290 3.78 -7.43 -2.57
CA ILE A 290 2.78 -6.60 -1.91
C ILE A 290 3.49 -5.39 -1.30
N GLU A 291 3.03 -4.20 -1.67
CA GLU A 291 3.40 -2.94 -1.03
C GLU A 291 2.23 -2.54 -0.11
N LEU A 292 2.43 -2.66 1.20
CA LEU A 292 1.47 -2.25 2.24
C LEU A 292 2.00 -1.02 2.95
N ASP A 293 1.24 0.06 2.94
CA ASP A 293 1.64 1.34 3.52
C ASP A 293 0.48 1.96 4.32
N PHE A 294 0.80 2.80 5.31
CA PHE A 294 -0.16 3.58 6.08
C PHE A 294 -0.55 4.91 5.40
N LEU A 295 0.19 5.26 4.36
CA LEU A 295 -0.01 6.44 3.52
C LEU A 295 -0.45 5.99 2.13
N TYR A 296 0.49 5.96 1.18
CA TYR A 296 0.33 5.49 -0.18
C TYR A 296 1.75 5.21 -0.73
N PRO A 297 2.09 3.97 -1.15
CA PRO A 297 3.46 3.59 -1.46
C PRO A 297 3.88 4.03 -2.88
N SER A 298 3.88 5.33 -3.18
CA SER A 298 4.19 5.85 -4.52
C SER A 298 5.59 5.45 -5.00
N GLU A 299 6.62 5.62 -4.16
CA GLU A 299 8.00 5.24 -4.50
C GLU A 299 8.13 3.73 -4.73
N GLY A 300 7.48 2.93 -3.88
CA GLY A 300 7.43 1.48 -4.02
C GLY A 300 6.82 1.06 -5.35
N ILE A 301 5.67 1.64 -5.72
CA ILE A 301 4.97 1.35 -6.98
C ILE A 301 5.86 1.67 -8.19
N HIS A 302 6.45 2.87 -8.28
CA HIS A 302 7.28 3.25 -9.44
C HIS A 302 8.50 2.32 -9.58
N ARG A 303 9.21 2.05 -8.49
CA ARG A 303 10.35 1.13 -8.50
C ARG A 303 9.96 -0.27 -8.96
N ARG A 304 8.76 -0.75 -8.62
CA ARG A 304 8.25 -2.05 -9.06
C ARG A 304 7.82 -2.03 -10.52
N TRP A 305 7.24 -0.92 -11.00
CA TRP A 305 6.94 -0.74 -12.42
C TRP A 305 8.21 -0.84 -13.29
N ASP A 306 9.32 -0.23 -12.87
CA ASP A 306 10.60 -0.30 -13.57
C ASP A 306 11.17 -1.73 -13.66
N ASN A 307 10.76 -2.59 -12.72
CA ASN A 307 11.15 -4.00 -12.68
C ASN A 307 10.10 -4.95 -13.30
N GLY A 308 9.17 -4.42 -14.10
CA GLY A 308 8.19 -5.21 -14.86
C GLY A 308 6.99 -5.74 -14.06
N TYR A 309 6.84 -5.33 -12.79
CA TYR A 309 5.62 -5.63 -12.03
C TYR A 309 4.50 -4.68 -12.45
N ARG A 310 3.25 -5.11 -12.39
CA ARG A 310 2.06 -4.27 -12.61
C ARG A 310 1.06 -4.47 -11.49
N ILE A 311 0.35 -3.42 -11.10
CA ILE A 311 -0.68 -3.49 -10.07
C ILE A 311 -1.83 -4.35 -10.60
N THR A 312 -2.15 -5.42 -9.89
CA THR A 312 -3.22 -6.36 -10.27
C THR A 312 -4.39 -6.34 -9.29
N SER A 313 -4.18 -5.86 -8.07
CA SER A 313 -5.26 -5.68 -7.11
C SER A 313 -4.88 -4.60 -6.10
N VAL A 314 -5.87 -3.78 -5.72
CA VAL A 314 -5.73 -2.75 -4.71
C VAL A 314 -6.87 -2.86 -3.70
N ALA A 315 -6.55 -2.69 -2.42
CA ALA A 315 -7.53 -2.59 -1.36
C ALA A 315 -7.00 -1.67 -0.27
N ALA A 316 -7.88 -0.94 0.40
CA ALA A 316 -7.48 0.01 1.43
C ALA A 316 -8.47 0.00 2.59
N THR A 317 -7.95 0.08 3.81
CA THR A 317 -8.72 0.43 5.00
C THR A 317 -8.62 1.94 5.23
N LEU A 318 -9.20 2.43 6.32
CA LEU A 318 -8.99 3.81 6.77
C LEU A 318 -7.56 4.07 7.25
N ASP A 319 -6.80 3.02 7.59
CA ASP A 319 -5.46 3.12 8.16
C ASP A 319 -4.35 2.76 7.17
N GLN A 320 -4.62 1.94 6.16
CA GLN A 320 -3.60 1.38 5.27
C GLN A 320 -4.10 1.19 3.84
N ALA A 321 -3.20 1.29 2.88
CA ALA A 321 -3.40 0.91 1.49
C ALA A 321 -2.48 -0.25 1.11
N ALA A 322 -3.04 -1.28 0.49
CA ALA A 322 -2.32 -2.44 0.00
C ALA A 322 -2.38 -2.51 -1.53
N PHE A 323 -1.22 -2.64 -2.15
CA PHE A 323 -1.06 -2.83 -3.58
C PHE A 323 -0.42 -4.18 -3.83
N VAL A 324 -1.13 -5.05 -4.55
CA VAL A 324 -0.55 -6.27 -5.09
C VAL A 324 -0.01 -5.94 -6.46
N LEU A 325 1.28 -6.17 -6.66
CA LEU A 325 1.93 -6.02 -7.96
C LEU A 325 2.43 -7.38 -8.44
N SER A 326 2.09 -7.75 -9.66
CA SER A 326 2.40 -9.06 -10.23
C SER A 326 3.13 -8.92 -11.56
N VAL A 327 3.99 -9.88 -11.87
CA VAL A 327 4.61 -10.03 -13.20
C VAL A 327 3.78 -11.02 -14.00
N PRO A 328 3.15 -10.61 -15.11
CA PRO A 328 2.42 -11.53 -15.99
C PRO A 328 3.37 -12.54 -16.64
N ARG A 329 2.96 -13.81 -16.74
CA ARG A 329 3.73 -14.86 -17.45
C ARG A 329 3.87 -14.58 -18.95
N ARG A 330 2.87 -13.92 -19.53
CA ARG A 330 2.90 -13.45 -20.92
C ARG A 330 3.04 -11.94 -20.88
N LYS A 331 4.10 -11.42 -21.48
CA LYS A 331 4.28 -9.97 -21.60
C LYS A 331 3.08 -9.38 -22.35
N PRO A 332 2.37 -8.41 -21.76
CA PRO A 332 1.30 -7.73 -22.46
C PRO A 332 1.88 -6.88 -23.60
N VAL A 333 1.05 -6.58 -24.59
CA VAL A 333 1.45 -5.81 -25.78
C VAL A 333 1.80 -4.37 -25.41
N ASP A 334 1.06 -3.81 -24.45
CA ASP A 334 1.30 -2.51 -23.86
C ASP A 334 1.34 -2.70 -22.34
N GLU A 335 2.41 -2.18 -21.72
CA GLU A 335 2.61 -2.29 -20.29
C GLU A 335 2.23 -1.00 -19.54
N THR A 336 1.69 0.00 -20.23
CA THR A 336 1.35 1.29 -19.64
C THR A 336 0.28 1.12 -18.56
N GLN A 337 0.59 1.60 -17.36
CA GLN A 337 -0.31 1.61 -16.23
C GLN A 337 -0.18 2.94 -15.48
N GLU A 338 -1.31 3.46 -15.01
CA GLU A 338 -1.35 4.71 -14.26
C GLU A 338 -2.21 4.55 -13.01
N THR A 339 -1.86 5.28 -11.96
CA THR A 339 -2.66 5.37 -10.74
C THR A 339 -3.15 6.79 -10.54
N LEU A 340 -4.43 6.94 -10.22
CA LEU A 340 -5.04 8.23 -9.95
C LEU A 340 -5.75 8.20 -8.60
N ARG A 341 -5.54 9.27 -7.82
CA ARG A 341 -6.16 9.49 -6.52
C ARG A 341 -7.09 10.70 -6.59
N THR A 342 -8.34 10.53 -6.22
CA THR A 342 -9.35 11.60 -6.28
C THR A 342 -10.27 11.58 -5.07
N SER A 343 -10.68 12.74 -4.56
CA SER A 343 -11.64 12.83 -3.45
C SER A 343 -13.03 12.32 -3.82
N SER A 344 -13.45 12.55 -5.07
CA SER A 344 -14.68 12.02 -5.64
C SER A 344 -14.40 10.92 -6.68
N PHE A 345 -15.43 10.18 -7.08
CA PHE A 345 -15.28 9.19 -8.15
C PHE A 345 -14.75 9.86 -9.44
N PRO A 346 -13.73 9.30 -10.11
CA PRO A 346 -12.96 10.01 -11.15
C PRO A 346 -13.67 10.08 -12.53
N SER A 347 -14.95 10.40 -12.59
CA SER A 347 -15.78 10.32 -13.81
C SER A 347 -15.24 11.12 -15.02
N ASN A 348 -14.70 12.32 -14.79
CA ASN A 348 -14.11 13.14 -15.85
C ASN A 348 -12.84 12.49 -16.41
N HIS A 349 -11.95 12.05 -15.51
CA HIS A 349 -10.70 11.40 -15.89
C HIS A 349 -10.94 10.10 -16.63
N VAL A 350 -11.95 9.31 -16.28
CA VAL A 350 -12.27 8.07 -17.00
C VAL A 350 -12.45 8.30 -18.49
N LYS A 351 -13.16 9.36 -18.88
CA LYS A 351 -13.38 9.70 -20.29
C LYS A 351 -12.08 10.10 -20.99
N GLU A 352 -11.23 10.87 -20.33
CA GLU A 352 -9.91 11.26 -20.84
C GLU A 352 -8.97 10.05 -21.00
N LYS A 353 -9.03 9.10 -20.06
CA LYS A 353 -8.24 7.86 -20.11
C LYS A 353 -8.71 6.92 -21.22
N TRP A 354 -10.02 6.80 -21.45
CA TRP A 354 -10.55 6.03 -22.57
C TRP A 354 -10.04 6.55 -23.93
N ALA A 355 -9.90 7.86 -24.11
CA ALA A 355 -9.33 8.44 -25.33
C ALA A 355 -7.85 8.04 -25.57
N LYS A 356 -7.16 7.56 -24.53
CA LYS A 356 -5.79 7.06 -24.56
C LYS A 356 -5.71 5.52 -24.48
N ASN A 357 -6.83 4.81 -24.65
CA ASN A 357 -6.93 3.35 -24.47
C ASN A 357 -6.51 2.85 -23.07
N LEU A 358 -6.67 3.70 -22.05
CA LEU A 358 -6.45 3.38 -20.65
C LEU A 358 -7.80 3.13 -19.98
N TYR A 359 -7.96 1.95 -19.39
CA TYR A 359 -9.22 1.48 -18.80
C TYR A 359 -9.04 1.16 -17.32
N ILE A 360 -10.07 1.36 -16.51
CA ILE A 360 -9.98 1.01 -15.09
C ILE A 360 -9.84 -0.50 -14.97
N SER A 361 -8.77 -0.96 -14.32
CA SER A 361 -8.50 -2.38 -14.07
C SER A 361 -8.70 -2.78 -12.61
N SER A 362 -8.56 -1.82 -11.68
CA SER A 362 -8.82 -2.05 -10.25
C SER A 362 -9.12 -0.73 -9.56
N MET A 363 -9.95 -0.78 -8.52
CA MET A 363 -10.26 0.40 -7.71
C MET A 363 -10.57 0.04 -6.27
N CYS A 364 -10.30 0.98 -5.37
CA CYS A 364 -10.80 0.96 -4.01
C CYS A 364 -10.98 2.38 -3.48
N TYR A 365 -11.61 2.51 -2.32
CA TYR A 365 -11.68 3.76 -1.58
C TYR A 365 -11.06 3.53 -0.21
N GLY A 366 -10.18 4.43 0.21
CA GLY A 366 -9.56 4.32 1.53
C GLY A 366 -8.39 5.24 1.70
N ARG A 367 -7.47 4.84 2.59
CA ARG A 367 -6.35 5.66 3.02
C ARG A 367 -5.44 6.09 1.87
N THR A 368 -5.14 7.38 1.83
CA THR A 368 -4.18 8.04 0.93
C THR A 368 -3.54 9.25 1.63
N VAL A 369 -2.71 10.00 0.91
CA VAL A 369 -2.13 11.30 1.32
C VAL A 369 -2.55 12.40 0.35
N SER A 370 -2.98 13.54 0.88
CA SER A 370 -3.38 14.73 0.12
C SER A 370 -2.20 15.51 -0.43
#